data_AF-A0A2E8KC81-F1
#
_entry.id   AF-A0A2E8KC81-F1
#
_cell.length_a   1.000
_cell.length_b   1.000
_cell.length_c   1.000
_cell.angle_alpha   90.00
_cell.angle_beta   90.00
_cell.angle_gamma   90.00
#
_symmetry.space_group_name_H-M   'P 1'
#
loop_
_entity.id
_entity.type
_entity.pdbx_description
1 polymer ?
#
loop_
_entity_poly.entity_id
_entity_poly.type
_entity_poly.pdbx_seq_one_letter_code
_entity_poly.pdbx_strand_id
1 'polypeptide(L)'
;MSSSLIPVNQATIDELQVLKGIGPKRAERILRYRLEVSKIANVYDLATAAGISLKQANTLSTLVAWHGGQFKATSLLAPAVTFIGSYLLVIYSVSEISFRLNSPTSMLYNASLLLIMIGCISVTFEQLFSFASQQRLTSRFLITLSAASSLLGIASLISLVSLNLILDLSPAFSEKTTATTNFIIFVFLIVFLLYAPGMHLKRISLYDPSATKNLDMAALFFDVGQLTFAVLILLILVAFNSNLWVEELFAIWASVMFMSNGAEMLQGRSAYISLLSDREKAALRFILKEDRAIKSVSPPHRSMRTTGAVLVLVGVMILALAVIELLA
;
A
#
# COMPACT_ATOMS: atom_id res chain seq x y z
N MET A 1 -12.97 32.30 -26.38
CA MET A 1 -11.99 32.84 -25.41
C MET A 1 -11.01 31.73 -25.09
N SER A 2 -9.75 31.92 -25.42
CA SER A 2 -8.66 30.98 -25.12
C SER A 2 -8.62 30.76 -23.62
N SER A 3 -9.07 29.60 -23.16
CA SER A 3 -8.99 29.15 -21.77
C SER A 3 -7.52 28.98 -21.39
N SER A 4 -6.85 30.07 -21.02
CA SER A 4 -5.48 30.02 -20.49
C SER A 4 -5.51 29.22 -19.19
N LEU A 5 -4.96 28.02 -19.25
CA LEU A 5 -4.85 27.13 -18.11
C LEU A 5 -4.06 27.82 -16.98
N ILE A 6 -4.59 27.75 -15.76
CA ILE A 6 -3.97 28.45 -14.62
C ILE A 6 -2.85 27.59 -14.03
N PRO A 7 -1.59 28.08 -13.95
CA PRO A 7 -0.48 27.31 -13.44
C PRO A 7 -0.57 27.12 -11.92
N VAL A 8 -1.13 26.00 -11.46
CA VAL A 8 -1.47 25.76 -10.05
C VAL A 8 -0.30 25.77 -9.07
N ASN A 9 0.94 25.73 -9.53
CA ASN A 9 2.12 25.81 -8.66
C ASN A 9 2.75 27.21 -8.60
N GLN A 10 2.36 28.11 -9.52
CA GLN A 10 2.93 29.46 -9.65
C GLN A 10 1.87 30.56 -9.49
N ALA A 11 0.60 30.22 -9.69
CA ALA A 11 -0.51 31.16 -9.63
C ALA A 11 -0.62 31.84 -8.26
N THR A 12 -0.83 33.14 -8.30
CA THR A 12 -1.14 34.03 -7.17
C THR A 12 -2.51 33.72 -6.56
N ILE A 13 -2.81 34.33 -5.41
CA ILE A 13 -4.12 34.20 -4.75
C ILE A 13 -5.25 34.67 -5.67
N ASP A 14 -5.07 35.78 -6.38
CA ASP A 14 -6.10 36.35 -7.26
C ASP A 14 -6.32 35.48 -8.50
N GLU A 15 -5.25 34.97 -9.11
CA GLU A 15 -5.35 34.05 -10.24
C GLU A 15 -6.04 32.73 -9.83
N LEU A 16 -5.76 32.21 -8.65
CA LEU A 16 -6.43 31.00 -8.14
C LEU A 16 -7.93 31.22 -7.91
N GLN A 17 -8.35 32.43 -7.54
CA GLN A 17 -9.75 32.75 -7.30
C GLN A 17 -10.61 32.79 -8.57
N VAL A 18 -9.99 32.87 -9.75
CA VAL A 18 -10.68 32.74 -11.04
C VAL A 18 -11.27 31.33 -11.22
N LEU A 19 -10.69 30.32 -10.54
CA LEU A 19 -11.21 28.95 -10.56
C LEU A 19 -12.55 28.86 -9.81
N LYS A 20 -13.59 28.41 -10.52
CA LYS A 20 -14.93 28.25 -9.95
C LYS A 20 -14.91 27.38 -8.68
N GLY A 21 -15.32 27.96 -7.55
CA GLY A 21 -15.34 27.27 -6.26
C GLY A 21 -14.04 27.40 -5.44
N ILE A 22 -13.07 28.20 -5.90
CA ILE A 22 -11.90 28.61 -5.12
C ILE A 22 -12.10 30.06 -4.69
N GLY A 23 -12.43 30.27 -3.41
CA GLY A 23 -12.45 31.59 -2.79
C GLY A 23 -11.12 31.94 -2.11
N PRO A 24 -11.00 33.13 -1.49
CA PRO A 24 -9.75 33.62 -0.90
C PRO A 24 -9.15 32.64 0.12
N LYS A 25 -9.99 32.09 1.02
CA LYS A 25 -9.57 31.07 1.99
C LYS A 25 -8.96 29.82 1.35
N ARG A 26 -9.54 29.36 0.23
CA ARG A 26 -9.06 28.16 -0.49
C ARG A 26 -7.80 28.47 -1.28
N ALA A 27 -7.70 29.66 -1.88
CA ALA A 27 -6.49 30.11 -2.56
C ALA A 27 -5.30 30.22 -1.60
N GLU A 28 -5.48 30.82 -0.42
CA GLU A 28 -4.47 30.86 0.64
C GLU A 28 -4.07 29.46 1.12
N ARG A 29 -5.04 28.56 1.28
CA ARG A 29 -4.81 27.16 1.66
C ARG A 29 -3.96 26.44 0.61
N ILE A 30 -4.21 26.67 -0.69
CA ILE A 30 -3.40 26.14 -1.79
C ILE A 30 -1.95 26.65 -1.70
N LEU A 31 -1.73 27.94 -1.44
CA LEU A 31 -0.36 28.46 -1.25
C LEU A 31 0.34 27.81 -0.05
N ARG A 32 -0.33 27.71 1.11
CA ARG A 32 0.22 27.05 2.30
C ARG A 32 0.62 25.61 2.01
N TYR A 33 -0.22 24.86 1.28
CA TYR A 33 0.08 23.48 0.89
C TYR A 33 1.37 23.39 0.05
N ARG A 34 1.58 24.30 -0.91
CA ARG A 34 2.79 24.33 -1.74
C ARG A 34 4.07 24.51 -0.91
N LEU A 35 3.98 25.26 0.18
CA LEU A 35 5.10 25.58 1.08
C LEU A 35 5.34 24.48 2.12
N GLU A 36 4.27 23.94 2.70
CA GLU A 36 4.35 23.01 3.84
C GLU A 36 4.39 21.54 3.45
N VAL A 37 3.84 21.16 2.30
CA VAL A 37 3.66 19.77 1.87
C VAL A 37 4.50 19.45 0.64
N SER A 38 4.05 19.93 -0.52
CA SER A 38 4.72 19.71 -1.80
C SER A 38 4.07 20.52 -2.91
N LYS A 39 4.73 20.59 -4.07
CA LYS A 39 4.07 21.00 -5.31
C LYS A 39 2.86 20.10 -5.60
N ILE A 40 1.83 20.70 -6.19
CA ILE A 40 0.59 20.04 -6.60
C ILE A 40 0.86 19.35 -7.94
N ALA A 41 0.88 18.01 -7.93
CA ALA A 41 1.29 17.19 -9.07
C ALA A 41 0.13 16.39 -9.68
N ASN A 42 -0.94 16.17 -8.92
CA ASN A 42 -2.10 15.43 -9.39
C ASN A 42 -3.40 15.97 -8.76
N VAL A 43 -4.54 15.47 -9.24
CA VAL A 43 -5.87 15.90 -8.77
C VAL A 43 -6.08 15.65 -7.28
N TYR A 44 -5.44 14.63 -6.70
CA TYR A 44 -5.52 14.34 -5.26
C TYR A 44 -4.84 15.42 -4.42
N ASP A 45 -3.68 15.91 -4.89
CA ASP A 45 -2.99 17.02 -4.25
C ASP A 45 -3.85 18.29 -4.32
N LEU A 46 -4.49 18.54 -5.47
CA LEU A 46 -5.38 19.69 -5.64
C LEU A 46 -6.58 19.62 -4.69
N ALA A 47 -7.22 18.44 -4.59
CA ALA A 47 -8.33 18.21 -3.67
C ALA A 47 -7.92 18.49 -2.21
N THR A 48 -6.76 17.97 -1.79
CA THR A 48 -6.23 18.12 -0.44
C THR A 48 -5.81 19.57 -0.14
N ALA A 49 -5.09 20.20 -1.07
CA ALA A 49 -4.60 21.57 -0.98
C ALA A 49 -5.74 22.58 -0.92
N ALA A 50 -6.78 22.41 -1.75
CA ALA A 50 -7.92 23.32 -1.77
C ALA A 50 -9.00 22.99 -0.73
N GLY A 51 -8.94 21.82 -0.09
CA GLY A 51 -9.99 21.35 0.82
C GLY A 51 -11.33 21.14 0.11
N ILE A 52 -11.30 20.48 -1.06
CA ILE A 52 -12.46 20.24 -1.93
C ILE A 52 -12.61 18.76 -2.23
N SER A 53 -13.81 18.34 -2.65
CA SER A 53 -14.05 16.95 -3.03
C SER A 53 -13.30 16.57 -4.30
N LEU A 54 -12.99 15.28 -4.46
CA LEU A 54 -12.33 14.76 -5.67
C LEU A 54 -13.11 15.08 -6.95
N LYS A 55 -14.46 15.10 -6.89
CA LYS A 55 -15.31 15.47 -8.03
C LYS A 55 -15.07 16.92 -8.44
N GLN A 56 -15.04 17.84 -7.48
CA GLN A 56 -14.75 19.26 -7.75
C GLN A 56 -13.32 19.45 -8.26
N ALA A 57 -12.33 18.77 -7.65
CA ALA A 57 -10.95 18.82 -8.10
C ALA A 57 -10.78 18.28 -9.53
N ASN A 58 -11.49 17.20 -9.90
CA ASN A 58 -11.50 16.69 -11.27
C ASN A 58 -12.07 17.72 -12.26
N THR A 59 -13.15 18.42 -11.90
CA THR A 59 -13.68 19.50 -12.76
C THR A 59 -12.69 20.66 -12.89
N LEU A 60 -11.97 21.01 -11.83
CA LEU A 60 -10.95 22.07 -11.87
C LEU A 60 -9.67 21.64 -12.60
N SER A 61 -9.36 20.34 -12.63
CA SER A 61 -8.15 19.80 -13.26
C SER A 61 -8.04 20.10 -14.76
N THR A 62 -9.18 20.33 -15.43
CA THR A 62 -9.24 20.69 -16.85
C THR A 62 -8.95 22.17 -17.11
N LEU A 63 -8.98 23.00 -16.06
CA LEU A 63 -8.75 24.46 -16.12
C LEU A 63 -7.35 24.84 -15.61
N VAL A 64 -6.56 23.86 -15.18
CA VAL A 64 -5.29 24.04 -14.50
C VAL A 64 -4.13 23.50 -15.34
N ALA A 65 -3.03 24.26 -15.40
CA ALA A 65 -1.78 23.81 -15.99
C ALA A 65 -0.92 23.08 -14.94
N TRP A 66 -0.61 21.81 -15.22
CA TRP A 66 0.23 20.94 -14.41
C TRP A 66 1.72 21.14 -14.75
N HIS A 67 2.25 22.35 -14.68
CA HIS A 67 3.67 22.58 -14.99
C HIS A 67 4.59 22.36 -13.77
N GLY A 68 5.64 21.56 -13.97
CA GLY A 68 6.91 21.68 -13.24
C GLY A 68 6.93 21.28 -11.76
N GLY A 69 6.25 20.20 -11.39
CA GLY A 69 6.60 19.46 -10.19
C GLY A 69 7.75 18.52 -10.48
N GLN A 70 9.02 18.95 -10.32
CA GLN A 70 10.10 17.97 -10.15
C GLN A 70 9.64 17.02 -9.05
N PHE A 71 9.48 15.75 -9.42
CA PHE A 71 9.12 14.68 -8.51
C PHE A 71 10.29 14.56 -7.54
N LYS A 72 10.28 15.34 -6.44
CA LYS A 72 11.25 15.16 -5.37
C LYS A 72 10.92 13.78 -4.82
N ALA A 73 11.79 12.82 -5.14
CA ALA A 73 11.64 11.40 -4.87
C ALA A 73 11.26 11.22 -3.40
N THR A 74 9.96 11.08 -3.16
CA THR A 74 9.40 10.93 -1.82
C THR A 74 9.27 9.42 -1.65
N SER A 75 10.19 8.90 -0.83
CA SER A 75 10.40 7.49 -0.50
C SER A 75 10.40 6.52 -1.70
N LEU A 76 11.57 6.31 -2.29
CA LEU A 76 11.83 5.21 -3.24
C LEU A 76 11.39 3.83 -2.70
N LEU A 77 11.26 3.69 -1.38
CA LEU A 77 10.78 2.49 -0.71
C LEU A 77 9.46 1.98 -1.29
N ALA A 78 8.52 2.88 -1.60
CA ALA A 78 7.19 2.48 -2.02
C ALA A 78 7.15 1.79 -3.41
N PRO A 79 7.70 2.45 -4.46
CA PRO A 79 7.95 1.77 -5.72
C PRO A 79 8.89 0.57 -5.58
N ALA A 80 9.94 0.67 -4.75
CA ALA A 80 10.94 -0.39 -4.63
C ALA A 80 10.37 -1.69 -4.05
N VAL A 81 9.58 -1.65 -2.98
CA VAL A 81 9.00 -2.88 -2.42
C VAL A 81 7.94 -3.47 -3.36
N THR A 82 7.14 -2.63 -4.02
CA THR A 82 6.17 -3.10 -5.02
C THR A 82 6.88 -3.75 -6.21
N PHE A 83 8.00 -3.16 -6.65
CA PHE A 83 8.86 -3.69 -7.70
C PHE A 83 9.51 -5.02 -7.29
N ILE A 84 10.09 -5.09 -6.09
CA ILE A 84 10.69 -6.31 -5.53
C ILE A 84 9.64 -7.42 -5.39
N GLY A 85 8.48 -7.14 -4.80
CA GLY A 85 7.41 -8.13 -4.64
C GLY A 85 6.89 -8.66 -5.98
N SER A 86 6.69 -7.76 -6.96
CA SER A 86 6.28 -8.15 -8.31
C SER A 86 7.36 -8.97 -9.02
N TYR A 87 8.63 -8.63 -8.82
CA TYR A 87 9.77 -9.35 -9.39
C TYR A 87 9.93 -10.75 -8.79
N LEU A 88 9.80 -10.87 -7.46
CA LEU A 88 9.82 -12.15 -6.75
C LEU A 88 8.68 -13.07 -7.21
N LEU A 89 7.47 -12.53 -7.36
CA LEU A 89 6.32 -13.27 -7.90
C LEU A 89 6.57 -13.76 -9.33
N VAL A 90 7.22 -12.95 -10.16
CA VAL A 90 7.58 -13.36 -11.54
C VAL A 90 8.60 -14.49 -11.52
N ILE A 91 9.69 -14.36 -10.75
CA ILE A 91 10.71 -15.43 -10.65
C ILE A 91 10.08 -16.73 -10.16
N TYR A 92 9.32 -16.66 -9.07
CA TYR A 92 8.65 -17.84 -8.49
C TYR A 92 7.68 -18.48 -9.49
N SER A 93 6.87 -17.67 -10.17
CA SER A 93 5.95 -18.19 -11.17
C SER A 93 6.69 -18.89 -12.32
N VAL A 94 7.82 -18.33 -12.79
CA VAL A 94 8.64 -18.96 -13.83
C VAL A 94 9.28 -20.26 -13.35
N SER A 95 9.75 -20.34 -12.10
CA SER A 95 10.32 -21.58 -11.56
C SER A 95 9.26 -22.68 -11.39
N GLU A 96 8.02 -22.30 -11.12
CA GLU A 96 6.94 -23.24 -10.83
C GLU A 96 6.14 -23.71 -12.05
N ILE A 97 6.05 -22.89 -13.10
CA ILE A 97 5.35 -23.24 -14.34
C ILE A 97 6.08 -24.40 -15.00
N SER A 98 5.45 -25.57 -14.93
CA SER A 98 5.87 -26.75 -15.68
C SER A 98 4.98 -26.90 -16.90
N PHE A 99 5.51 -26.85 -18.12
CA PHE A 99 4.73 -27.06 -19.37
C PHE A 99 4.14 -28.48 -19.54
N ARG A 100 4.15 -29.30 -18.49
CA ARG A 100 3.53 -30.63 -18.48
C ARG A 100 2.00 -30.50 -18.41
N LEU A 101 1.36 -30.56 -19.57
CA LEU A 101 -0.09 -30.49 -19.80
C LEU A 101 -0.79 -31.83 -19.54
N ASN A 102 -0.38 -32.56 -18.49
CA ASN A 102 -0.79 -33.95 -18.30
C ASN A 102 -2.19 -34.09 -17.68
N SER A 103 -2.73 -33.02 -17.08
CA SER A 103 -4.03 -33.04 -16.39
C SER A 103 -4.72 -31.68 -16.48
N PRO A 104 -6.07 -31.62 -16.43
CA PRO A 104 -6.79 -30.35 -16.44
C PRO A 104 -6.46 -29.49 -15.21
N THR A 105 -6.16 -30.09 -14.06
CA THR A 105 -5.74 -29.38 -12.84
C THR A 105 -4.37 -28.71 -13.00
N SER A 106 -3.40 -29.40 -13.62
CA SER A 106 -2.09 -28.81 -13.92
C SER A 106 -2.16 -27.70 -14.98
N MET A 107 -3.06 -27.83 -15.96
CA MET A 107 -3.35 -26.76 -16.92
C MET A 107 -3.91 -25.51 -16.23
N LEU A 108 -4.90 -25.68 -15.36
CA LEU A 108 -5.50 -24.58 -14.60
C LEU A 108 -4.49 -23.91 -13.67
N TYR A 109 -3.64 -24.70 -12.99
CA TYR A 109 -2.57 -24.19 -12.15
C TYR A 109 -1.60 -23.30 -12.94
N ASN A 110 -1.08 -23.82 -14.06
CA ASN A 110 -0.16 -23.06 -14.93
C ASN A 110 -0.82 -21.80 -15.51
N ALA A 111 -2.07 -21.90 -15.95
CA ALA A 111 -2.83 -20.75 -16.46
C ALA A 111 -3.00 -19.67 -15.38
N SER A 112 -3.23 -20.07 -14.14
CA SER A 112 -3.35 -19.15 -13.01
C SER A 112 -2.04 -18.39 -12.75
N LEU A 113 -0.91 -19.09 -12.75
CA LEU A 113 0.41 -18.48 -12.60
C LEU A 113 0.75 -17.54 -13.77
N LEU A 114 0.40 -17.92 -15.01
CA LEU A 114 0.58 -17.05 -16.19
C LEU A 114 -0.25 -15.76 -16.10
N LEU A 115 -1.49 -15.85 -15.60
CA LEU A 115 -2.32 -14.67 -15.38
C LEU A 115 -1.72 -13.74 -14.32
N ILE A 116 -1.23 -14.30 -13.20
CA ILE A 116 -0.55 -13.52 -12.16
C ILE A 116 0.72 -12.87 -12.69
N MET A 117 1.52 -13.61 -13.47
CA MET A 117 2.71 -13.14 -14.16
C MET A 117 2.42 -11.94 -15.08
N ILE A 118 1.42 -12.05 -15.95
CA ILE A 118 1.02 -10.95 -16.84
C ILE A 118 0.68 -9.69 -16.03
N GLY A 119 -0.02 -9.87 -14.91
CA GLY A 119 -0.37 -8.77 -14.05
C GLY A 119 0.82 -8.10 -13.37
N CYS A 120 1.78 -8.90 -12.91
CA CYS A 120 3.02 -8.42 -12.30
C CYS A 120 3.93 -7.72 -13.32
N ILE A 121 4.09 -8.29 -14.52
CA ILE A 121 4.89 -7.70 -15.61
C ILE A 121 4.29 -6.36 -16.05
N SER A 122 2.97 -6.25 -16.12
CA SER A 122 2.29 -5.01 -16.48
C SER A 122 2.59 -3.88 -15.47
N VAL A 123 2.61 -4.20 -14.17
CA VAL A 123 2.94 -3.25 -13.09
C VAL A 123 4.41 -2.87 -13.10
N THR A 124 5.32 -3.85 -13.23
CA THR A 124 6.76 -3.57 -13.26
C THR A 124 7.13 -2.74 -14.49
N PHE A 125 6.49 -2.99 -15.63
CA PHE A 125 6.66 -2.20 -16.84
C PHE A 125 6.20 -0.74 -16.64
N GLU A 126 5.01 -0.52 -16.06
CA GLU A 126 4.52 0.83 -15.75
C GLU A 126 5.48 1.58 -14.82
N GLN A 127 5.97 0.89 -13.78
CA GLN A 127 6.92 1.45 -12.82
C GLN A 127 8.28 1.77 -13.46
N LEU A 128 8.85 0.84 -14.21
CA LEU A 128 10.14 1.00 -14.86
C LEU A 128 10.11 2.14 -15.89
N PHE A 129 9.06 2.19 -16.71
CA PHE A 129 8.87 3.29 -17.65
C PHE A 129 8.75 4.63 -16.92
N SER A 130 7.99 4.67 -15.82
CA SER A 130 7.81 5.89 -15.06
C SER A 130 9.11 6.42 -14.46
N PHE A 131 10.01 5.51 -14.09
CA PHE A 131 11.35 5.84 -13.60
C PHE A 131 12.26 6.31 -14.74
N ALA A 132 12.32 5.57 -15.85
CA ALA A 132 13.21 5.86 -16.97
C ALA A 132 12.85 7.16 -17.70
N SER A 133 11.56 7.42 -17.88
CA SER A 133 11.08 8.60 -18.62
C SER A 133 10.98 9.86 -17.76
N GLN A 134 11.13 9.76 -16.43
CA GLN A 134 10.74 10.79 -15.45
C GLN A 134 9.29 11.30 -15.62
N GLN A 135 8.47 10.60 -16.39
CA GLN A 135 7.07 10.91 -16.63
C GLN A 135 6.22 9.76 -16.11
N ARG A 136 5.12 10.08 -15.43
CA ARG A 136 4.23 9.04 -14.95
C ARG A 136 3.44 8.46 -16.13
N LEU A 137 3.77 7.24 -16.54
CA LEU A 137 2.92 6.48 -17.46
C LEU A 137 1.71 5.97 -16.67
N THR A 138 0.55 6.57 -16.89
CA THR A 138 -0.72 6.05 -16.33
C THR A 138 -1.59 5.59 -17.49
N SER A 139 -1.28 4.41 -18.03
CA SER A 139 -2.11 3.78 -19.06
C SER A 139 -3.28 3.08 -18.37
N ARG A 140 -4.51 3.58 -18.60
CA ARG A 140 -5.72 2.93 -18.09
C ARG A 140 -5.79 1.46 -18.49
N PHE A 141 -5.32 1.15 -19.70
CA PHE A 141 -5.23 -0.21 -20.21
C PHE A 141 -4.32 -1.11 -19.36
N LEU A 142 -3.08 -0.67 -19.07
CA LEU A 142 -2.13 -1.48 -18.30
C LEU A 142 -2.61 -1.71 -16.85
N ILE A 143 -3.21 -0.68 -16.23
CA ILE A 143 -3.78 -0.79 -14.90
C ILE A 143 -4.94 -1.80 -14.90
N THR A 144 -5.85 -1.71 -15.87
CA THR A 144 -6.96 -2.66 -15.98
C THR A 144 -6.50 -4.07 -16.31
N LEU A 145 -5.51 -4.22 -17.18
CA LEU A 145 -4.94 -5.51 -17.56
C LEU A 145 -4.27 -6.16 -16.35
N SER A 146 -3.48 -5.39 -15.61
CA SER A 146 -2.83 -5.87 -14.39
C SER A 146 -3.84 -6.34 -13.36
N ALA A 147 -4.80 -5.47 -13.01
CA ALA A 147 -5.80 -5.80 -12.01
C ALA A 147 -6.65 -7.01 -12.43
N ALA A 148 -7.13 -7.06 -13.68
CA ALA A 148 -7.97 -8.15 -14.16
C ALA A 148 -7.22 -9.48 -14.19
N SER A 149 -6.00 -9.50 -14.74
CA SER A 149 -5.21 -10.73 -14.85
C SER A 149 -4.78 -11.26 -13.47
N SER A 150 -4.28 -10.40 -12.58
CA SER A 150 -3.93 -10.82 -11.22
C SER A 150 -5.15 -11.34 -10.45
N LEU A 151 -6.29 -10.65 -10.48
CA LEU A 151 -7.50 -11.08 -9.78
C LEU A 151 -8.03 -12.41 -10.31
N LEU A 152 -8.05 -12.59 -11.63
CA LEU A 152 -8.52 -13.83 -12.25
C LEU A 152 -7.59 -15.01 -11.91
N GLY A 153 -6.28 -14.79 -11.97
CA GLY A 153 -5.30 -15.82 -11.61
C GLY A 153 -5.39 -16.23 -10.13
N ILE A 154 -5.55 -15.27 -9.22
CA ILE A 154 -5.71 -15.54 -7.79
C ILE A 154 -7.03 -16.28 -7.51
N ALA A 155 -8.14 -15.84 -8.10
CA ALA A 155 -9.43 -16.51 -7.95
C ALA A 155 -9.38 -17.96 -8.46
N SER A 156 -8.67 -18.20 -9.55
CA SER A 156 -8.44 -19.53 -10.11
C SER A 156 -7.61 -20.41 -9.16
N LEU A 157 -6.53 -19.90 -8.55
CA LEU A 157 -5.75 -20.64 -7.56
C LEU A 157 -6.56 -20.98 -6.30
N ILE A 158 -7.33 -20.01 -5.78
CA ILE A 158 -8.19 -20.24 -4.61
C ILE A 158 -9.23 -21.33 -4.92
N SER A 159 -9.76 -21.33 -6.14
CA SER A 159 -10.70 -22.37 -6.59
C SER A 159 -10.02 -23.74 -6.67
N LEU A 160 -8.75 -23.81 -7.08
CA LEU A 160 -7.97 -25.05 -7.09
C LEU A 160 -7.71 -25.59 -5.69
N VAL A 161 -7.35 -24.73 -4.73
CA VAL A 161 -7.21 -25.12 -3.31
C VAL A 161 -8.55 -25.65 -2.77
N SER A 162 -9.65 -24.98 -3.11
CA SER A 162 -10.98 -25.41 -2.67
C SER A 162 -11.40 -26.76 -3.30
N LEU A 163 -11.10 -26.97 -4.58
CA LEU A 163 -11.34 -28.24 -5.27
C LEU A 163 -10.49 -29.37 -4.68
N ASN A 164 -9.25 -29.08 -4.31
CA ASN A 164 -8.35 -30.03 -3.68
C ASN A 164 -8.90 -30.55 -2.35
N LEU A 165 -9.56 -29.69 -1.56
CA LEU A 165 -10.23 -30.09 -0.30
C LEU A 165 -11.43 -31.02 -0.50
N ILE A 166 -12.02 -31.05 -1.70
CA ILE A 166 -13.22 -31.84 -2.02
C ILE A 166 -12.87 -33.14 -2.74
N LEU A 167 -11.87 -33.10 -3.62
CA LEU A 167 -11.59 -34.15 -4.58
C LEU A 167 -10.35 -34.99 -4.24
N ASP A 168 -9.68 -34.73 -3.10
CA ASP A 168 -8.45 -35.42 -2.66
C ASP A 168 -7.46 -35.65 -3.82
N LEU A 169 -6.98 -34.54 -4.42
CA LEU A 169 -6.02 -34.61 -5.51
C LEU A 169 -4.68 -35.18 -5.01
N SER A 170 -3.80 -35.54 -5.96
CA SER A 170 -2.48 -36.10 -5.64
C SER A 170 -1.73 -35.28 -4.57
N PRO A 171 -1.14 -35.92 -3.54
CA PRO A 171 -0.47 -35.23 -2.44
C PRO A 171 0.58 -34.21 -2.91
N ALA A 172 1.38 -34.56 -3.92
CA ALA A 172 2.39 -33.68 -4.48
C ALA A 172 1.81 -32.43 -5.17
N PHE A 173 0.62 -32.55 -5.79
CA PHE A 173 -0.07 -31.42 -6.40
C PHE A 173 -0.74 -30.53 -5.35
N SER A 174 -1.30 -31.15 -4.31
CA SER A 174 -1.87 -30.47 -3.14
C SER A 174 -0.83 -29.60 -2.46
N GLU A 175 0.33 -30.17 -2.12
CA GLU A 175 1.44 -29.46 -1.49
C GLU A 175 1.90 -28.27 -2.33
N LYS A 176 2.12 -28.49 -3.63
CA LYS A 176 2.53 -27.45 -4.59
C LYS A 176 1.52 -26.30 -4.70
N THR A 177 0.23 -26.61 -4.74
CA THR A 177 -0.83 -25.61 -4.89
C THR A 177 -1.00 -24.79 -3.61
N THR A 178 -0.92 -25.44 -2.45
CA THR A 178 -0.98 -24.79 -1.13
C THR A 178 0.20 -23.85 -0.94
N ALA A 179 1.42 -24.33 -1.22
CA ALA A 179 2.66 -23.56 -1.21
C ALA A 179 2.56 -22.25 -2.01
N THR A 180 2.12 -22.37 -3.27
CA THR A 180 1.97 -21.23 -4.18
C THR A 180 0.96 -20.22 -3.65
N THR A 181 -0.15 -20.72 -3.11
CA THR A 181 -1.21 -19.89 -2.55
C THR A 181 -0.72 -19.14 -1.31
N ASN A 182 0.00 -19.82 -0.41
CA ASN A 182 0.60 -19.21 0.78
C ASN A 182 1.59 -18.11 0.38
N PHE A 183 2.49 -18.36 -0.57
CA PHE A 183 3.43 -17.36 -1.06
C PHE A 183 2.74 -16.09 -1.57
N ILE A 184 1.70 -16.25 -2.39
CA ILE A 184 0.93 -15.11 -2.89
C ILE A 184 0.27 -14.35 -1.74
N ILE A 185 -0.35 -15.05 -0.79
CA ILE A 185 -0.96 -14.44 0.40
C ILE A 185 0.07 -13.61 1.18
N PHE A 186 1.29 -14.13 1.38
CA PHE A 186 2.35 -13.39 2.06
C PHE A 186 2.76 -12.13 1.32
N VAL A 187 2.94 -12.19 0.00
CA VAL A 187 3.26 -10.99 -0.79
C VAL A 187 2.15 -9.94 -0.68
N PHE A 188 0.88 -10.34 -0.72
CA PHE A 188 -0.23 -9.42 -0.47
C PHE A 188 -0.21 -8.84 0.94
N LEU A 189 0.13 -9.64 1.94
CA LEU A 189 0.18 -9.20 3.33
C LEU A 189 1.33 -8.21 3.56
N ILE A 190 2.50 -8.40 2.93
CA ILE A 190 3.60 -7.43 2.91
C ILE A 190 3.12 -6.08 2.37
N VAL A 191 2.51 -6.11 1.18
CA VAL A 191 2.00 -4.90 0.51
C VAL A 191 0.96 -4.21 1.39
N PHE A 192 0.03 -4.97 1.96
CA PHE A 192 -1.00 -4.42 2.84
C PHE A 192 -0.38 -3.78 4.09
N LEU A 193 0.52 -4.47 4.80
CA LEU A 193 1.14 -3.97 6.03
C LEU A 193 1.98 -2.71 5.81
N LEU A 194 2.58 -2.54 4.63
CA LEU A 194 3.39 -1.37 4.30
C LEU A 194 2.57 -0.18 3.78
N TYR A 195 1.58 -0.42 2.93
CA TYR A 195 0.88 0.65 2.21
C TYR A 195 -0.51 1.00 2.74
N ALA A 196 -1.11 0.14 3.58
CA ALA A 196 -2.45 0.41 4.11
C ALA A 196 -2.56 1.80 4.76
N PRO A 197 -1.57 2.29 5.56
CA PRO A 197 -1.66 3.63 6.14
C PRO A 197 -1.76 4.75 5.11
N GLY A 198 -0.88 4.76 4.10
CA GLY A 198 -0.86 5.77 3.04
C GLY A 198 -2.10 5.73 2.14
N MET A 199 -2.54 4.53 1.76
CA MET A 199 -3.79 4.34 0.99
C MET A 199 -5.01 4.86 1.76
N HIS A 200 -5.07 4.56 3.06
CA HIS A 200 -6.16 5.01 3.92
C HIS A 200 -6.14 6.53 4.12
N LEU A 201 -4.98 7.13 4.37
CA LEU A 201 -4.82 8.57 4.52
C LEU A 201 -5.31 9.32 3.28
N LYS A 202 -4.93 8.82 2.09
CA LYS A 202 -5.37 9.36 0.82
C LYS A 202 -6.89 9.24 0.64
N ARG A 203 -7.51 8.15 1.11
CA ARG A 203 -8.97 8.01 1.07
C ARG A 203 -9.66 9.03 1.97
N ILE A 204 -9.19 9.22 3.20
CA ILE A 204 -9.78 10.20 4.13
C ILE A 204 -9.68 11.62 3.57
N SER A 205 -8.51 12.01 3.05
CA SER A 205 -8.30 13.36 2.52
C SER A 205 -9.25 13.73 1.37
N LEU A 206 -9.84 12.74 0.68
CA LEU A 206 -10.71 12.93 -0.47
C LEU A 206 -12.20 13.06 -0.15
N TYR A 207 -12.64 12.43 0.94
CA TYR A 207 -14.07 12.28 1.23
C TYR A 207 -14.54 13.20 2.36
N ASP A 208 -13.69 13.48 3.34
CA ASP A 208 -14.07 14.35 4.45
C ASP A 208 -12.85 15.05 5.07
N PRO A 209 -12.55 16.30 4.68
CA PRO A 209 -11.46 17.08 5.27
C PRO A 209 -11.67 17.42 6.76
N SER A 210 -12.85 17.16 7.33
CA SER A 210 -13.16 17.32 8.77
C SER A 210 -13.19 16.00 9.55
N ALA A 211 -12.90 14.86 8.91
CA ALA A 211 -12.96 13.54 9.52
C ALA A 211 -11.65 13.12 10.24
N THR A 212 -11.07 13.99 11.05
CA THR A 212 -9.92 13.64 11.89
C THR A 212 -10.23 12.53 12.89
N LYS A 213 -11.47 12.46 13.38
CA LYS A 213 -11.94 11.35 14.22
C LYS A 213 -11.84 9.99 13.50
N ASN A 214 -12.07 9.94 12.19
CA ASN A 214 -11.91 8.70 11.42
C ASN A 214 -10.44 8.32 11.24
N LEU A 215 -9.55 9.31 11.21
CA LEU A 215 -8.11 9.08 11.13
C LEU A 215 -7.57 8.51 12.46
N ASP A 216 -7.96 9.09 13.60
CA ASP A 216 -7.53 8.61 14.92
C ASP A 216 -8.02 7.17 15.15
N MET A 217 -9.27 6.87 14.79
CA MET A 217 -9.81 5.52 14.86
C MET A 217 -9.06 4.55 13.95
N ALA A 218 -8.73 4.95 12.73
CA ALA A 218 -8.00 4.10 11.80
C ALA A 218 -6.55 3.84 12.22
N ALA A 219 -5.87 4.86 12.77
CA ALA A 219 -4.55 4.71 13.35
C ALA A 219 -4.59 3.71 14.51
N LEU A 220 -5.60 3.82 15.39
CA LEU A 220 -5.82 2.87 16.47
C LEU A 220 -6.09 1.44 15.95
N PHE A 221 -6.99 1.29 14.98
CA PHE A 221 -7.29 -0.01 14.38
C PHE A 221 -6.06 -0.63 13.72
N PHE A 222 -5.24 0.17 13.05
CA PHE A 222 -4.02 -0.30 12.43
C PHE A 222 -2.98 -0.72 13.48
N ASP A 223 -2.74 0.12 14.50
CA ASP A 223 -1.78 -0.14 15.58
C ASP A 223 -2.16 -1.40 16.37
N VAL A 224 -3.44 -1.59 16.69
CA VAL A 224 -3.93 -2.83 17.34
C VAL A 224 -3.92 -4.00 16.37
N GLY A 225 -4.27 -3.77 15.10
CA GLY A 225 -4.31 -4.79 14.07
C GLY A 225 -2.96 -5.46 13.81
N GLN A 226 -1.85 -4.75 14.02
CA GLN A 226 -0.50 -5.34 13.92
C GLN A 226 -0.31 -6.51 14.89
N LEU A 227 -0.90 -6.45 16.08
CA LEU A 227 -0.83 -7.55 17.04
C LEU A 227 -1.57 -8.78 16.52
N THR A 228 -2.75 -8.59 15.93
CA THR A 228 -3.51 -9.67 15.29
C THR A 228 -2.71 -10.34 14.18
N PHE A 229 -2.02 -9.56 13.34
CA PHE A 229 -1.16 -10.09 12.29
C PHE A 229 0.06 -10.82 12.86
N ALA A 230 0.67 -10.31 13.93
CA ALA A 230 1.79 -10.96 14.59
C ALA A 230 1.39 -12.33 15.17
N VAL A 231 0.23 -12.41 15.82
CA VAL A 231 -0.31 -13.69 16.31
C VAL A 231 -0.64 -14.65 15.17
N LEU A 232 -1.22 -14.15 14.07
CA LEU A 232 -1.50 -14.98 12.88
C LEU A 232 -0.21 -15.60 12.31
N ILE A 233 0.87 -14.83 12.21
CA ILE A 233 2.16 -15.32 11.70
C ILE A 233 2.76 -16.36 12.64
N LEU A 234 2.69 -16.13 13.95
CA LEU A 234 3.11 -17.11 14.93
C LEU A 234 2.31 -18.43 14.80
N LEU A 235 0.99 -18.34 14.62
CA LEU A 235 0.14 -19.50 14.38
C LEU A 235 0.50 -20.20 13.07
N ILE A 236 0.86 -19.46 12.03
CA ILE A 236 1.29 -20.04 10.75
C ILE A 236 2.56 -20.86 10.97
N LEU A 237 3.61 -20.32 11.56
CA LEU A 237 4.85 -21.07 11.80
C LEU A 237 4.64 -22.31 12.66
N VAL A 238 3.83 -22.22 13.72
CA VAL A 238 3.62 -23.33 14.65
C VAL A 238 2.70 -24.42 14.08
N ALA A 239 1.65 -24.02 13.33
CA ALA A 239 0.61 -24.95 12.89
C ALA A 239 0.79 -25.42 11.44
N PHE A 240 1.48 -24.65 10.61
CA PHE A 240 1.75 -24.98 9.21
C PHE A 240 3.25 -25.20 9.06
N ASN A 241 3.63 -26.47 8.92
CA ASN A 241 4.97 -26.84 8.52
C ASN A 241 4.94 -27.06 6.99
N SER A 242 5.07 -25.97 6.22
CA SER A 242 5.29 -26.13 4.79
C SER A 242 6.75 -26.52 4.56
N ASN A 243 7.03 -27.43 3.62
CA ASN A 243 8.40 -27.79 3.23
C ASN A 243 9.14 -26.64 2.50
N LEU A 244 8.70 -25.39 2.66
CA LEU A 244 9.21 -24.23 1.96
C LEU A 244 9.63 -23.15 2.95
N TRP A 245 10.94 -22.89 2.95
CA TRP A 245 11.67 -21.69 3.42
C TRP A 245 11.02 -20.30 3.19
N VAL A 246 9.90 -20.21 2.49
CA VAL A 246 9.16 -18.98 2.20
C VAL A 246 8.45 -18.46 3.44
N GLU A 247 7.91 -19.35 4.28
CA GLU A 247 7.17 -19.00 5.50
C GLU A 247 8.10 -18.36 6.53
N GLU A 248 9.29 -18.92 6.69
CA GLU A 248 10.35 -18.48 7.59
C GLU A 248 10.94 -17.15 7.12
N LEU A 249 11.22 -16.99 5.82
CA LEU A 249 11.69 -15.71 5.26
C LEU A 249 10.66 -14.60 5.47
N PHE A 250 9.38 -14.90 5.24
CA PHE A 250 8.30 -13.96 5.48
C PHE A 250 8.17 -13.62 6.98
N ALA A 251 8.25 -14.62 7.86
CA ALA A 251 8.23 -14.43 9.29
C ALA A 251 9.40 -13.59 9.81
N ILE A 252 10.61 -13.79 9.30
CA ILE A 252 11.78 -12.96 9.62
C ILE A 252 11.52 -11.50 9.22
N TRP A 253 11.03 -11.27 8.00
CA TRP A 253 10.68 -9.92 7.55
C TRP A 253 9.60 -9.29 8.44
N ALA A 254 8.54 -10.03 8.74
CA ALA A 254 7.42 -9.55 9.55
C ALA A 254 7.87 -9.25 10.99
N SER A 255 8.73 -10.09 11.56
CA SER A 255 9.34 -9.87 12.86
C SER A 255 10.08 -8.53 12.92
N VAL A 256 10.98 -8.26 11.96
CA VAL A 256 11.72 -7.00 11.91
C VAL A 256 10.76 -5.81 11.81
N MET A 257 9.69 -5.95 11.01
CA MET A 257 8.66 -4.92 10.86
C MET A 257 7.91 -4.67 12.18
N PHE A 258 7.46 -5.72 12.87
CA PHE A 258 6.79 -5.63 14.16
C PHE A 258 7.69 -5.08 15.26
N MET A 259 8.95 -5.49 15.31
CA MET A 259 9.93 -4.95 16.26
C MET A 259 10.18 -3.46 16.02
N SER A 260 10.36 -3.05 14.76
CA SER A 260 10.56 -1.64 14.39
C SER A 260 9.36 -0.77 14.76
N ASN A 261 8.15 -1.22 14.40
CA ASN A 261 6.92 -0.50 14.75
C ASN A 261 6.66 -0.49 16.25
N GLY A 262 6.90 -1.61 16.93
CA GLY A 262 6.78 -1.71 18.37
C GLY A 262 7.73 -0.76 19.10
N ALA A 263 8.96 -0.59 18.60
CA ALA A 263 9.92 0.38 19.11
C ALA A 263 9.43 1.84 18.95
N GLU A 264 8.84 2.19 17.81
CA GLU A 264 8.21 3.50 17.62
C GLU A 264 7.01 3.70 18.59
N MET A 265 6.21 2.65 18.82
CA MET A 265 5.08 2.68 19.76
C MET A 265 5.52 2.83 21.23
N LEU A 266 6.66 2.24 21.61
CA LEU A 266 7.27 2.46 22.92
C LEU A 266 7.67 3.93 23.13
N GLN A 267 8.13 4.60 22.07
CA GLN A 267 8.42 6.04 22.07
C GLN A 267 7.14 6.90 22.07
N GLY A 268 5.95 6.29 22.01
CA GLY A 268 4.67 6.99 21.98
C GLY A 268 4.26 7.47 20.58
N ARG A 269 4.86 6.93 19.52
CA ARG A 269 4.51 7.21 18.13
C ARG A 269 3.65 6.08 17.56
N SER A 270 2.65 6.41 16.77
CA SER A 270 1.81 5.41 16.11
C SER A 270 2.56 4.72 14.97
N ALA A 271 2.40 3.39 14.85
CA ALA A 271 2.95 2.63 13.73
C ALA A 271 2.29 3.03 12.41
N TYR A 272 1.02 3.42 12.46
CA TYR A 272 0.33 4.04 11.32
C TYR A 272 1.11 5.25 10.78
N ILE A 273 1.58 6.13 11.67
CA ILE A 273 2.30 7.35 11.29
C ILE A 273 3.74 7.04 10.87
N SER A 274 4.41 6.08 11.51
CA SER A 274 5.81 5.75 11.19
C SER A 274 5.96 5.30 9.73
N LEU A 275 5.01 4.51 9.24
CA LEU A 275 4.95 3.95 7.88
C LEU A 275 4.59 4.98 6.79
N LEU A 276 4.09 6.16 7.15
CA LEU A 276 3.84 7.23 6.18
C LEU A 276 5.17 7.79 5.63
N SER A 277 5.20 8.06 4.33
CA SER A 277 6.27 8.83 3.70
C SER A 277 6.33 10.26 4.27
N ASP A 278 7.46 10.94 4.11
CA ASP A 278 7.61 12.32 4.61
C ASP A 278 6.57 13.28 4.03
N ARG A 279 6.21 13.06 2.77
CA ARG A 279 5.13 13.81 2.11
C ARG A 279 3.78 13.53 2.71
N GLU A 280 3.46 12.26 2.97
CA GLU A 280 2.20 11.87 3.62
C GLU A 280 2.14 12.39 5.06
N LYS A 281 3.26 12.36 5.79
CA LYS A 281 3.39 12.99 7.11
C LYS A 281 3.15 14.50 7.04
N ALA A 282 3.70 15.18 6.04
CA ALA A 282 3.48 16.61 5.83
C ALA A 282 2.02 16.91 5.45
N ALA A 283 1.43 16.13 4.55
CA ALA A 283 0.02 16.25 4.17
C ALA A 283 -0.90 15.99 5.36
N LEU A 284 -0.60 14.98 6.17
CA LEU A 284 -1.32 14.68 7.39
C LEU A 284 -1.23 15.84 8.39
N ARG A 285 -0.03 16.38 8.65
CA ARG A 285 0.15 17.54 9.53
C ARG A 285 -0.62 18.76 9.02
N PHE A 286 -0.63 18.98 7.71
CA PHE A 286 -1.38 20.06 7.07
C PHE A 286 -2.90 19.91 7.29
N ILE A 287 -3.44 18.71 7.12
CA ILE A 287 -4.84 18.40 7.40
C ILE A 287 -5.17 18.61 8.89
N LEU A 288 -4.33 18.06 9.79
CA LEU A 288 -4.52 18.16 11.23
C LEU A 288 -4.37 19.59 11.76
N LYS A 289 -3.49 20.42 11.20
CA LYS A 289 -3.35 21.83 11.60
C LYS A 289 -4.63 22.61 11.34
N GLU A 290 -5.29 22.36 10.21
CA GLU A 290 -6.55 23.03 9.91
C GLU A 290 -7.67 22.56 10.83
N ASP A 291 -7.68 21.28 11.18
CA ASP A 291 -8.70 20.72 12.07
C ASP A 291 -8.45 21.06 13.55
N ARG A 292 -7.19 21.18 14.01
CA ARG A 292 -6.83 21.59 15.39
C ARG A 292 -7.24 23.03 15.75
N ALA A 293 -7.63 23.85 14.78
CA ALA A 293 -8.36 25.09 15.06
C ALA A 293 -9.76 24.81 15.67
N ILE A 294 -10.23 23.55 15.61
CA ILE A 294 -11.48 23.03 16.15
C ILE A 294 -11.21 21.64 16.78
N LYS A 295 -10.81 21.67 18.06
CA LYS A 295 -10.67 20.52 19.00
C LYS A 295 -9.31 19.80 19.04
N SER A 296 -8.89 19.63 20.30
CA SER A 296 -7.63 19.06 20.76
C SER A 296 -7.51 17.58 20.43
N VAL A 297 -6.43 17.21 19.74
CA VAL A 297 -5.98 15.83 19.60
C VAL A 297 -5.51 15.34 20.98
N SER A 298 -6.18 14.33 21.52
CA SER A 298 -5.86 13.69 22.79
C SER A 298 -4.50 12.96 22.71
N PRO A 299 -3.72 12.91 23.81
CA PRO A 299 -2.38 12.31 23.83
C PRO A 299 -2.45 10.76 23.79
N PRO A 300 -1.31 10.07 23.52
CA PRO A 300 -1.29 8.61 23.44
C PRO A 300 -1.57 8.02 24.83
N HIS A 301 -2.75 7.41 24.96
CA HIS A 301 -3.15 6.66 26.13
C HIS A 301 -2.17 5.49 26.33
N ARG A 302 -1.72 5.29 27.57
CA ARG A 302 -0.94 4.17 28.14
C ARG A 302 -0.99 2.81 27.39
N SER A 303 -2.12 2.48 26.77
CA SER A 303 -2.37 1.36 25.86
C SER A 303 -1.35 1.23 24.70
N MET A 304 -0.91 2.32 24.06
CA MET A 304 0.02 2.22 22.92
C MET A 304 1.40 1.67 23.31
N ARG A 305 1.92 2.07 24.47
CA ARG A 305 3.21 1.56 24.95
C ARG A 305 3.13 0.08 25.31
N THR A 306 2.01 -0.37 25.88
CA THR A 306 1.79 -1.78 26.16
C THR A 306 1.68 -2.58 24.86
N THR A 307 0.93 -2.11 23.87
CA THR A 307 0.85 -2.76 22.55
C THR A 307 2.22 -2.82 21.89
N GLY A 308 2.99 -1.73 21.93
CA GLY A 308 4.37 -1.70 21.40
C GLY A 308 5.29 -2.70 22.08
N ALA A 309 5.25 -2.81 23.41
CA ALA A 309 6.05 -3.79 24.15
C ALA A 309 5.69 -5.24 23.76
N VAL A 310 4.39 -5.55 23.69
CA VAL A 310 3.92 -6.87 23.27
C VAL A 310 4.35 -7.17 21.83
N LEU A 311 4.24 -6.19 20.94
CA LEU A 311 4.62 -6.35 19.53
C LEU A 311 6.11 -6.64 19.36
N VAL A 312 6.99 -5.97 20.11
CA VAL A 312 8.43 -6.28 20.14
C VAL A 312 8.67 -7.70 20.65
N LEU A 313 8.03 -8.10 21.75
CA LEU A 313 8.20 -9.42 22.34
C LEU A 313 7.76 -10.52 21.37
N VAL A 314 6.57 -10.38 20.78
CA VAL A 314 6.05 -11.33 19.79
C VAL A 314 6.95 -11.36 18.54
N GLY A 315 7.44 -10.20 18.09
CA GLY A 315 8.41 -10.12 17.00
C GLY A 315 9.67 -10.93 17.28
N VAL A 316 10.26 -10.80 18.47
CA VAL A 316 11.45 -11.59 18.87
C VAL A 316 11.15 -13.10 18.89
N MET A 317 9.97 -13.50 19.40
CA MET A 317 9.57 -14.92 19.38
C MET A 317 9.44 -15.47 17.95
N ILE A 318 8.80 -14.72 17.05
CA ILE A 318 8.67 -15.09 15.64
C ILE A 318 10.06 -15.26 15.00
N LEU A 319 10.99 -14.33 15.25
CA LEU A 319 12.35 -14.42 14.71
C LEU A 319 13.09 -15.65 15.22
N ALA A 320 13.01 -15.92 16.52
CA ALA A 320 13.67 -17.08 17.11
C ALA A 320 13.14 -18.39 16.52
N LEU A 321 11.82 -18.53 16.39
CA LEU A 321 11.19 -19.71 15.79
C LEU A 321 11.59 -19.89 14.33
N ALA A 322 11.45 -18.84 13.51
CA ALA A 322 11.77 -18.91 12.09
C ALA A 322 13.26 -19.22 11.85
N VAL A 323 14.18 -18.72 12.69
CA VAL A 323 15.61 -19.05 12.58
C VAL A 323 15.89 -20.49 13.01
N ILE A 324 15.20 -21.01 14.03
CA ILE A 324 15.33 -22.41 14.46
C ILE A 324 14.86 -23.35 13.32
N GLU A 325 13.71 -23.06 12.73
CA GLU A 325 13.17 -23.84 11.60
C GLU A 325 14.08 -23.80 10.37
N LEU A 326 14.65 -22.63 10.05
CA LEU A 326 15.59 -22.49 8.93
C LEU A 326 16.91 -23.27 9.13
N LEU A 327 17.30 -23.53 10.37
CA LEU A 327 18.53 -24.24 10.72
C LEU A 327 18.32 -25.75 10.96
N ALA A 328 17.07 -26.21 11.06
CA ALA A 328 16.70 -27.61 11.27
C ALA A 328 16.72 -28.40 9.96
#